data_AF-A0A699S2N0-F1
#
_entry.id   AF-A0A699S2N0-F1
#
_cell.length_a   1.000
_cell.length_b   1.000
_cell.length_c   1.000
_cell.angle_alpha   90.00
_cell.angle_beta   90.00
_cell.angle_gamma   90.00
#
_symmetry.space_group_name_H-M   'P 1'
#
loop_
_entity.id
_entity.type
_entity.pdbx_description
1 polymer ?
#
loop_
_entity_poly.entity_id
_entity_poly.type
_entity_poly.pdbx_seq_one_letter_code
_entity_poly.pdbx_strand_id
1 'polypeptide(L)'
;MNEVQDESERYGTIFSPLEAHTFNSFIDGACLLDLPMGGRTYTWMNKTSSKMSKLDRFLVSSYVIDALLDLKVIALPHGGQIIFR
;
A
#
# COMPACT_ATOMS: atom_id res chain seq x y z
N MET A 1 -7.43 -5.70 11.52
CA MET A 1 -6.85 -4.43 11.07
C MET A 1 -6.16 -4.70 9.74
N ASN A 2 -6.85 -4.38 8.66
CA ASN A 2 -6.36 -4.46 7.29
C ASN A 2 -6.85 -3.16 6.63
N GLU A 3 -6.31 -2.05 7.13
CA GLU A 3 -6.80 -0.72 6.81
C GLU A 3 -6.13 -0.16 5.57
N VAL A 4 -6.85 0.71 4.90
CA VAL A 4 -6.38 1.44 3.72
C VAL A 4 -6.25 2.92 4.07
N GLN A 5 -5.37 3.65 3.37
CA GLN A 5 -5.15 5.06 3.66
C GLN A 5 -6.30 5.95 3.19
N ASP A 6 -6.98 5.51 2.12
CA ASP A 6 -8.07 6.22 1.47
C ASP A 6 -9.18 5.26 1.01
N GLU A 7 -10.39 5.78 0.84
CA GLU A 7 -11.54 5.00 0.39
C GLU A 7 -11.32 4.38 -1.00
N SER A 8 -10.63 5.06 -1.91
CA SER A 8 -10.35 4.57 -3.27
C SER A 8 -9.49 3.31 -3.29
N GLU A 9 -8.71 3.07 -2.25
CA GLU A 9 -7.86 1.88 -2.09
C GLU A 9 -8.66 0.64 -1.66
N ARG A 10 -10.00 0.73 -1.63
CA ARG A 10 -10.89 -0.36 -1.27
C ARG A 10 -12.12 -0.43 -2.18
N TYR A 11 -12.66 -1.63 -2.34
CA TYR A 11 -13.88 -1.88 -3.10
C TYR A 11 -14.74 -2.96 -2.44
N GLY A 12 -16.06 -2.74 -2.39
CA GLY A 12 -17.03 -3.73 -1.90
C GLY A 12 -17.07 -3.92 -0.37
N THR A 13 -16.46 -3.01 0.39
CA THR A 13 -16.45 -3.00 1.86
C THR A 13 -16.47 -1.57 2.40
N ILE A 14 -16.92 -1.39 3.65
CA ILE A 14 -17.22 -0.08 4.24
C ILE A 14 -15.96 0.72 4.60
N PHE A 15 -15.89 1.94 4.08
CA PHE A 15 -15.12 3.13 4.50
C PHE A 15 -14.91 3.29 6.03
N SER A 16 -13.70 3.31 6.61
CA SER A 16 -13.51 3.64 8.03
C SER A 16 -12.55 4.83 8.17
N PRO A 17 -13.07 6.07 8.15
CA PRO A 17 -12.23 7.27 8.20
C PRO A 17 -11.38 7.36 9.47
N LEU A 18 -11.91 6.87 10.61
CA LEU A 18 -11.21 6.87 11.88
C LEU A 18 -10.00 5.94 11.85
N GLU A 19 -10.19 4.71 11.36
CA GLU A 19 -9.10 3.73 11.30
C GLU A 19 -8.05 4.10 10.26
N ALA A 20 -8.48 4.65 9.11
CA ALA A 20 -7.59 5.23 8.11
C ALA A 20 -6.77 6.40 8.69
N HIS A 21 -7.41 7.30 9.45
CA HIS A 21 -6.71 8.38 10.14
C HIS A 21 -5.66 7.82 11.11
N THR A 22 -6.01 6.86 11.97
CA THR A 22 -5.06 6.23 12.90
C THR A 22 -3.88 5.59 12.16
N PHE A 23 -4.14 4.90 11.05
CA PHE A 23 -3.09 4.30 10.23
C PHE A 23 -2.18 5.35 9.58
N ASN A 24 -2.76 6.40 9.00
CA ASN A 24 -2.02 7.49 8.37
C ASN A 24 -1.18 8.27 9.40
N SER A 25 -1.72 8.53 10.59
CA SER A 25 -0.97 9.16 11.68
C SER A 25 0.19 8.30 12.18
N PHE A 26 0.05 6.97 12.15
CA PHE A 26 1.17 6.07 12.48
C PHE A 26 2.30 6.18 11.45
N ILE A 27 1.96 6.18 10.16
CA ILE A 27 2.95 6.31 9.07
C ILE A 27 3.70 7.65 9.19
N ASP A 28 2.95 8.74 9.36
CA ASP A 28 3.49 10.09 9.50
C ASP A 28 4.37 10.22 10.76
N GLY A 29 3.88 9.76 11.92
CA GLY A 29 4.61 9.79 13.18
C GLY A 29 5.87 8.92 13.19
N ALA A 30 5.93 7.89 12.34
CA ALA A 30 7.11 7.05 12.15
C ALA A 30 8.09 7.59 11.08
N CYS A 31 7.78 8.74 10.46
CA CYS A 31 8.53 9.32 9.34
C CYS A 31 8.72 8.33 8.17
N LEU A 32 7.68 7.56 7.87
CA LEU A 32 7.67 6.58 6.78
C LEU A 32 6.98 7.15 5.54
N LEU A 33 7.50 6.75 4.38
CA LEU A 33 6.94 7.06 3.07
C LEU A 33 6.30 5.79 2.50
N ASP A 34 5.06 5.87 2.04
CA ASP A 34 4.40 4.79 1.29
C ASP A 34 4.77 4.90 -0.19
N LEU A 35 5.52 3.93 -0.70
CA LEU A 35 5.98 3.97 -2.08
C LEU A 35 4.84 3.65 -3.05
N PRO A 36 4.69 4.44 -4.12
CA PRO A 36 3.70 4.15 -5.13
C PRO A 36 4.03 2.82 -5.80
N MET A 37 3.11 1.88 -5.68
CA MET A 37 3.20 0.58 -6.35
C MET A 37 2.53 0.66 -7.72
N GLY A 38 3.35 0.49 -8.77
CA GLY A 38 2.87 0.42 -10.14
C GLY A 38 2.17 -0.90 -10.45
N GLY A 39 1.35 -0.88 -11.51
CA GLY A 39 0.66 -2.06 -12.02
C GLY A 39 -0.78 -2.17 -11.50
N ARG A 40 -1.00 -2.89 -10.39
CA ARG A 40 -2.34 -3.21 -9.85
C ARG A 40 -2.77 -2.21 -8.78
N THR A 41 -4.04 -1.77 -8.86
CA THR A 41 -4.66 -0.87 -7.86
C THR A 41 -4.93 -1.57 -6.52
N TYR A 42 -5.31 -2.85 -6.56
CA TYR A 42 -5.57 -3.67 -5.38
C TYR A 42 -4.58 -4.83 -5.31
N THR A 43 -4.14 -5.15 -4.10
CA THR A 43 -3.17 -6.22 -3.83
C THR A 43 -3.80 -7.42 -3.15
N TRP A 44 -4.99 -7.24 -2.58
CA TRP A 44 -5.81 -8.30 -2.01
C TRP A 44 -7.21 -8.33 -2.66
N MET A 45 -7.74 -9.55 -2.81
CA MET A 45 -9.08 -9.81 -3.36
C MET A 45 -9.68 -11.05 -2.71
N ASN A 46 -10.98 -11.03 -2.44
CA ASN A 46 -11.69 -12.24 -1.98
C ASN A 46 -11.93 -13.25 -3.12
N LYS A 47 -12.32 -14.48 -2.79
CA LYS A 47 -12.52 -15.57 -3.78
C LYS A 47 -13.50 -15.22 -4.91
N THR A 48 -14.46 -14.35 -4.64
CA THR A 48 -15.52 -13.98 -5.59
C THR A 48 -15.27 -12.63 -6.28
N SER A 49 -14.11 -12.01 -6.07
CA SER A 49 -13.74 -10.69 -6.60
C SER A 49 -14.72 -9.55 -6.26
N SER A 50 -15.60 -9.75 -5.28
CA SER A 50 -16.57 -8.75 -4.84
C SER A 50 -16.02 -7.81 -3.79
N LYS A 51 -14.87 -8.14 -3.19
CA LYS A 51 -14.17 -7.32 -2.20
C LYS A 51 -12.70 -7.25 -2.58
N MET A 52 -12.15 -6.04 -2.61
CA MET A 52 -10.75 -5.80 -2.93
C MET A 52 -10.19 -4.69 -2.04
N SER A 53 -8.90 -4.76 -1.74
CA SER A 53 -8.20 -3.72 -0.99
C SER A 53 -6.72 -3.70 -1.33
N LYS A 54 -6.08 -2.55 -1.16
CA LYS A 54 -4.63 -2.39 -1.23
C LYS A 54 -4.03 -2.59 0.16
N LEU A 55 -3.61 -3.84 0.45
CA LEU A 55 -3.06 -4.23 1.76
C LEU A 55 -1.55 -4.36 1.77
N ASP A 56 -0.96 -4.93 0.72
CA ASP A 56 0.50 -4.95 0.57
C ASP A 56 1.03 -3.54 0.30
N ARG A 57 2.04 -3.11 1.08
CA ARG A 57 2.66 -1.78 1.02
C ARG A 57 4.16 -1.84 1.27
N PHE A 58 4.86 -0.84 0.76
CA PHE A 58 6.29 -0.64 1.02
C PHE A 58 6.47 0.68 1.74
N LEU A 59 6.56 0.59 3.07
CA LEU A 59 6.84 1.72 3.94
C LEU A 59 8.34 1.81 4.15
N VAL A 60 8.94 2.91 3.75
CA VAL A 60 10.40 3.13 3.85
C VAL A 60 10.68 4.44 4.56
N SER A 61 11.78 4.52 5.30
CA SER A 61 12.21 5.80 5.87
C SER A 61 12.75 6.71 4.76
N SER A 62 12.66 8.03 4.97
CA SER A 62 13.23 9.02 4.06
C SER A 62 14.71 8.77 3.74
N TYR A 63 15.48 8.33 4.74
CA TYR A 63 16.89 7.97 4.58
C TYR A 63 17.14 6.91 3.50
N VAL A 64 16.28 5.91 3.38
CA VAL A 64 16.42 4.84 2.36
C VAL A 64 16.19 5.40 0.96
N ILE A 65 15.26 6.35 0.82
CA ILE A 65 14.97 7.01 -0.45
C ILE A 65 16.11 7.93 -0.88
N ASP A 66 16.68 8.67 0.07
CA ASP A 66 17.84 9.52 -0.20
C ASP A 66 19.07 8.69 -0.61
N ALA A 67 19.21 7.49 -0.05
CA ALA A 67 20.28 6.56 -0.40
C ALA A 67 20.08 5.82 -1.74
N LEU A 68 18.83 5.69 -2.21
CA LEU A 68 18.46 4.94 -3.41
C LEU A 68 17.55 5.78 -4.33
N LEU A 69 18.18 6.57 -5.20
CA LEU A 69 17.54 7.64 -5.98
C LEU A 69 16.54 7.21 -7.09
N ASP A 70 16.20 5.93 -7.26
CA ASP A 70 15.19 5.51 -8.26
C ASP A 70 14.30 4.34 -7.81
N LEU A 71 14.06 4.23 -6.49
CA LEU A 71 13.34 3.10 -5.93
C LEU A 71 11.92 2.98 -6.52
N LYS A 72 11.71 1.97 -7.36
CA LYS A 72 10.40 1.63 -7.95
C LYS A 72 9.87 0.35 -7.36
N VAL A 73 8.56 0.34 -7.11
CA VAL A 73 7.82 -0.84 -6.65
C VAL A 73 6.82 -1.23 -7.74
N ILE A 74 6.85 -2.49 -8.16
CA ILE A 74 5.94 -3.03 -9.17
C ILE A 74 5.30 -4.31 -8.64
N ALA A 75 3.97 -4.36 -8.67
CA ALA A 75 3.23 -5.57 -8.37
C ALA A 75 3.33 -6.54 -9.56
N LEU A 76 4.00 -7.68 -9.37
CA LEU A 76 4.10 -8.71 -10.40
C LEU A 76 2.85 -9.62 -10.41
N PRO A 77 2.50 -10.23 -11.56
CA PRO A 77 1.54 -11.32 -11.61
C PRO A 77 1.99 -12.50 -10.74
N HIS A 78 1.03 -13.24 -10.18
CA HIS A 78 1.19 -14.29 -9.16
C HIS A 78 2.54 -15.05 -9.21
N GLY A 79 3.34 -14.92 -8.14
CA GLY A 79 4.61 -15.66 -7.94
C GLY A 79 5.90 -14.87 -8.19
N GLY A 80 5.84 -13.59 -8.57
CA GLY A 80 7.03 -12.77 -8.84
C GLY A 80 7.54 -11.96 -7.64
N GLN A 81 8.86 -11.93 -7.45
CA GLN A 81 9.57 -11.04 -6.51
C GLN A 81 9.50 -9.57 -6.93
N ILE A 82 9.37 -8.67 -5.94
CA ILE A 82 9.47 -7.23 -6.14
C ILE A 82 10.89 -6.87 -6.61
N ILE A 83 10.98 -6.15 -7.73
CA ILE A 83 12.25 -5.62 -8.23
C ILE A 83 12.34 -4.16 -7.79
N PHE A 84 13.33 -3.87 -6.95
CA PHE A 84 13.85 -2.54 -6.74
C PHE A 84 14.84 -2.26 -7.86
N ARG A 85 14.59 -1.23 -8.67
CA ARG A 85 15.57 -0.69 -9.63
C ARG A 85 16.17 0.58 -9.07
#